data_AF-A0A1Q5HRY5-F1
#
_entry.id   AF-A0A1Q5HRY5-F1
#
_cell.length_a   1.000
_cell.length_b   1.000
_cell.length_c   1.000
_cell.angle_alpha   90.00
_cell.angle_beta   90.00
_cell.angle_gamma   90.00
#
_symmetry.space_group_name_H-M   'P 1'
#
loop_
_entity.id
_entity.type
_entity.pdbx_description
1 polymer ?
#
loop_
_entity_poly.entity_id
_entity_poly.type
_entity_poly.pdbx_seq_one_letter_code
_entity_poly.pdbx_strand_id
1 'polypeptide(L)'
;MTDATRAAIVRALADLWENGCPVPAPEHQDRLADVGLRRWRSVGRRHRGRRLSPDQRVQDVVRGLVAAFEPDRALVGPLVRDYECVARAIADVMMSSEH
;
A
#
# COMPACT_ATOMS: atom_id res chain seq x y z
N MET A 1 13.73 -8.90 -6.42
CA MET A 1 12.30 -8.61 -6.59
C MET A 1 12.01 -8.74 -8.06
N THR A 2 10.96 -9.45 -8.45
CA THR A 2 10.54 -9.42 -9.85
C THR A 2 9.99 -8.03 -10.14
N ASP A 3 10.58 -7.37 -11.13
CA ASP A 3 10.11 -6.10 -11.69
C ASP A 3 8.59 -6.15 -11.99
N ALA A 4 8.09 -7.34 -12.33
CA ALA A 4 6.68 -7.64 -12.56
C ALA A 4 5.73 -7.32 -11.39
N THR A 5 6.07 -7.63 -10.13
CA THR A 5 5.17 -7.33 -8.99
C THR A 5 5.04 -5.83 -8.78
N ARG A 6 6.16 -5.10 -8.88
CA ARG A 6 6.16 -3.64 -8.78
C ARG A 6 5.34 -3.03 -9.91
N ALA A 7 5.53 -3.47 -11.14
CA ALA A 7 4.75 -3.02 -12.29
C ALA A 7 3.25 -3.32 -12.15
N ALA A 8 2.88 -4.46 -11.57
CA ALA A 8 1.48 -4.78 -11.29
C ALA A 8 0.86 -3.87 -10.23
N ILE A 9 1.60 -3.52 -9.17
CA ILE A 9 1.14 -2.53 -8.19
C ILE A 9 0.95 -1.17 -8.86
N VAL A 10 1.92 -0.69 -9.64
CA VAL A 10 1.81 0.62 -10.32
C VAL A 10 0.57 0.66 -11.23
N ARG A 11 0.30 -0.41 -11.98
CA ARG A 11 -0.94 -0.51 -12.79
C ARG A 11 -2.20 -0.42 -11.93
N ALA A 12 -2.28 -1.15 -10.82
CA ALA A 12 -3.44 -1.08 -9.93
C ALA A 12 -3.62 0.32 -9.31
N LEU A 13 -2.53 1.06 -9.06
CA LEU A 13 -2.59 2.44 -8.59
C LEU A 13 -3.08 3.40 -9.68
N ALA A 14 -2.66 3.20 -10.93
CA ALA A 14 -3.18 3.95 -12.07
C ALA A 14 -4.69 3.71 -12.25
N ASP A 15 -5.16 2.46 -12.15
CA ASP A 15 -6.58 2.16 -12.23
C ASP A 15 -7.38 2.84 -11.10
N LEU A 16 -6.85 2.89 -9.88
CA LEU A 16 -7.50 3.62 -8.78
C LEU A 16 -7.60 5.13 -9.04
N TRP A 17 -6.55 5.73 -9.62
CA TRP A 17 -6.54 7.14 -10.00
C TRP A 17 -7.61 7.45 -11.05
N GLU A 18 -7.68 6.66 -12.11
CA GLU A 18 -8.71 6.81 -13.16
C GLU A 18 -10.13 6.63 -12.63
N ASN A 19 -10.30 5.88 -11.53
CA ASN A 19 -11.58 5.72 -10.83
C ASN A 19 -11.86 6.78 -9.75
N GLY A 20 -11.03 7.82 -9.66
CA GLY A 20 -11.27 8.99 -8.80
C GLY A 20 -10.72 8.90 -7.38
N CYS A 21 -9.86 7.93 -7.07
CA CYS A 21 -9.11 7.93 -5.81
C CYS A 21 -7.97 8.97 -5.90
N PRO A 22 -7.90 9.97 -4.99
CA PRO A 22 -6.97 11.10 -5.12
C PRO A 22 -5.53 10.79 -4.68
N VAL A 23 -5.32 9.81 -3.80
CA VAL A 23 -3.99 9.49 -3.23
C VAL A 23 -2.97 8.97 -4.26
N PRO A 24 -3.32 8.05 -5.18
CA PRO A 24 -2.39 7.52 -6.17
C PRO A 24 -2.22 8.42 -7.42
N ALA A 25 -2.10 9.74 -7.22
CA ALA A 25 -1.76 10.67 -8.30
C ALA A 25 -0.52 10.19 -9.09
N PRO A 26 -0.45 10.41 -10.42
CA PRO A 26 0.58 9.82 -11.28
C PRO A 26 2.02 9.98 -10.77
N GLU A 27 2.36 11.15 -10.23
CA GLU A 27 3.67 11.48 -9.67
C GLU A 27 4.04 10.69 -8.41
N HIS A 28 3.05 10.08 -7.73
CA HIS A 28 3.23 9.35 -6.48
C HIS A 28 3.22 7.83 -6.65
N GLN A 29 2.74 7.30 -7.77
CA GLN A 29 2.47 5.86 -7.96
C GLN A 29 3.71 5.00 -7.72
N ASP A 30 4.85 5.37 -8.29
CA ASP A 30 6.11 4.65 -8.11
C ASP A 30 6.54 4.61 -6.63
N ARG A 31 6.48 5.76 -5.95
CA ARG A 31 6.88 5.87 -4.55
C ARG A 31 5.89 5.15 -3.62
N LEU A 32 4.60 5.20 -3.92
CA LEU A 32 3.55 4.46 -3.20
C LEU A 32 3.79 2.94 -3.32
N ALA A 33 4.09 2.46 -4.53
CA ALA A 33 4.42 1.06 -4.77
C ALA A 33 5.65 0.62 -3.95
N ASP A 34 6.72 1.41 -3.97
CA ASP A 34 7.96 1.10 -3.25
C ASP A 34 7.76 1.09 -1.73
N VAL A 35 7.05 2.08 -1.17
CA VAL A 35 6.75 2.15 0.27
C VAL A 35 5.84 1.00 0.69
N GLY A 36 4.75 0.78 -0.05
CA GLY A 36 3.75 -0.24 0.25
C GLY A 36 4.35 -1.63 0.26
N LEU A 37 5.11 -1.95 -0.78
CA LEU A 37 5.82 -3.22 -0.90
C LEU A 37 6.82 -3.44 0.25
N ARG A 38 7.64 -2.43 0.56
CA ARG A 38 8.62 -2.51 1.65
C ARG A 38 7.91 -2.80 2.98
N ARG A 39 6.77 -2.15 3.24
CA ARG A 39 5.96 -2.35 4.45
C ARG A 39 5.37 -3.75 4.51
N TRP A 40 4.75 -4.22 3.42
CA TRP A 40 4.17 -5.55 3.31
C TRP A 40 5.17 -6.68 3.59
N ARG A 41 6.41 -6.54 3.11
CA ARG A 41 7.49 -7.51 3.40
C ARG A 41 8.04 -7.37 4.81
N SER A 42 8.16 -6.14 5.31
CA SER A 42 8.67 -5.89 6.66
C SER A 42 7.74 -6.47 7.72
N VAL A 43 6.41 -6.34 7.56
CA VAL A 43 5.45 -6.88 8.53
C VAL A 43 5.52 -8.40 8.61
N GLY A 44 5.64 -9.10 7.47
CA GLY A 44 5.83 -10.55 7.45
C GLY A 44 7.13 -11.01 8.15
N ARG A 45 8.21 -10.20 8.07
CA ARG A 45 9.47 -10.50 8.76
C ARG A 45 9.40 -10.23 10.27
N ARG A 46 8.78 -9.12 10.69
CA ARG A 46 8.70 -8.70 12.10
C ARG A 46 7.81 -9.61 12.96
N HIS A 47 6.86 -10.29 12.34
CA HIS A 47 5.90 -11.15 13.02
C HIS A 47 6.12 -12.65 12.76
N ARG A 48 7.37 -13.07 12.51
CA ARG A 48 7.71 -14.50 12.41
C ARG A 48 7.20 -15.24 13.66
N GLY A 49 6.26 -16.17 13.48
CA GLY A 49 5.63 -16.94 14.55
C GLY A 49 4.19 -16.51 14.90
N ARG A 50 3.71 -15.34 14.44
CA ARG A 50 2.33 -14.90 14.59
C ARG A 50 1.73 -14.58 13.23
N ARG A 51 0.71 -15.34 12.81
CA ARG A 51 0.00 -15.10 11.55
C ARG A 51 -0.89 -13.87 11.73
N LEU A 52 -0.47 -12.73 11.18
CA LEU A 52 -1.34 -11.56 11.10
C LEU A 52 -2.46 -11.83 10.09
N SER A 53 -3.65 -11.32 10.40
CA SER A 53 -4.75 -11.29 9.43
C SER A 53 -4.39 -10.38 8.25
N PRO A 54 -4.99 -10.60 7.06
CA PRO A 54 -4.86 -9.68 5.93
C PRO A 54 -5.15 -8.23 6.32
N ASP A 55 -6.22 -7.99 7.09
CA ASP A 55 -6.59 -6.65 7.56
C ASP A 55 -5.51 -5.98 8.41
N GLN A 56 -4.85 -6.73 9.29
CA GLN A 56 -3.73 -6.22 10.08
C GLN A 56 -2.52 -5.85 9.22
N ARG A 57 -2.26 -6.61 8.14
CA ARG A 57 -1.19 -6.29 7.19
C ARG A 57 -1.54 -5.04 6.38
N VAL A 58 -2.79 -4.92 5.92
CA VAL A 58 -3.29 -3.71 5.23
C VAL A 58 -3.14 -2.49 6.14
N GLN A 59 -3.54 -2.58 7.41
CA GLN A 59 -3.39 -1.47 8.36
C GLN A 59 -1.93 -1.09 8.64
N ASP A 60 -0.97 -2.03 8.63
CA ASP A 60 0.47 -1.71 8.71
C ASP A 60 0.95 -0.95 7.45
N VAL A 61 0.45 -1.33 6.27
CA VAL A 61 0.73 -0.61 5.02
C VAL A 61 0.15 0.81 5.07
N VAL A 62 -1.13 0.97 5.45
CA VAL A 62 -1.77 2.30 5.60
C VAL A 62 -0.93 3.23 6.48
N ARG A 63 -0.55 2.77 7.68
CA ARG A 63 0.32 3.54 8.59
C ARG A 63 1.65 3.89 7.95
N GLY A 64 2.20 2.96 7.16
CA GLY A 64 3.45 3.15 6.44
C GLY A 64 3.36 4.16 5.31
N LEU A 65 2.25 4.22 4.58
CA LEU A 65 1.97 5.19 3.52
C LEU A 65 1.73 6.57 4.11
N VAL A 66 0.82 6.70 5.08
CA VAL A 66 0.56 7.94 5.81
C VAL A 66 1.86 8.53 6.37
N ALA A 67 2.69 7.71 7.02
CA ALA A 67 3.97 8.18 7.56
C ALA A 67 4.99 8.63 6.50
N ALA A 68 4.82 8.25 5.24
CA ALA A 68 5.74 8.56 4.15
C ALA A 68 5.28 9.76 3.30
N PHE A 69 3.99 10.05 3.27
CA PHE A 69 3.39 11.07 2.41
C PHE A 69 2.78 12.24 3.19
N GLU A 70 2.42 12.04 4.45
CA GLU A 70 1.80 13.07 5.27
C GLU A 70 2.79 13.61 6.33
N PRO A 71 3.21 14.88 6.24
CA PRO A 71 4.10 15.51 7.22
C PRO A 71 3.46 15.57 8.62
N ASP A 72 2.15 15.84 8.67
CA ASP A 72 1.37 15.83 9.91
C ASP A 72 0.28 14.75 9.84
N ARG A 73 0.53 13.65 10.57
CA ARG A 73 -0.36 12.50 10.62
C ARG A 73 -1.69 12.81 11.31
N ALA A 74 -1.75 13.84 12.14
CA ALA A 74 -2.99 14.23 12.82
C ALA A 74 -4.00 14.84 11.83
N LEU A 75 -3.51 15.36 10.70
CA LEU A 75 -4.33 16.02 9.67
C LEU A 75 -4.84 15.08 8.58
N VAL A 76 -4.46 13.80 8.60
CA VAL A 76 -4.92 12.80 7.62
C VAL A 76 -6.44 12.70 7.62
N GLY A 77 -7.07 12.69 8.82
CA GLY A 77 -8.52 12.73 8.97
C GLY A 77 -9.26 11.78 7.99
N PRO A 78 -10.25 12.27 7.23
CA PRO A 78 -11.00 11.47 6.24
C PRO A 78 -10.15 10.83 5.13
N LEU A 79 -8.98 11.40 4.78
CA LEU A 79 -8.09 10.87 3.72
C LEU A 79 -7.54 9.49 4.06
N VAL A 80 -7.64 9.04 5.31
CA VAL A 80 -7.25 7.68 5.70
C VAL A 80 -7.96 6.63 4.86
N ARG A 81 -9.20 6.89 4.41
CA ARG A 81 -9.97 5.98 3.55
C ARG A 81 -9.33 5.80 2.18
N ASP A 82 -8.76 6.86 1.61
CA ASP A 82 -8.06 6.78 0.32
C ASP A 82 -6.74 6.02 0.47
N TYR A 83 -6.03 6.22 1.58
CA TYR A 83 -4.87 5.41 1.93
C TYR A 83 -5.22 3.93 2.17
N GLU A 84 -6.40 3.64 2.73
CA GLU A 84 -6.92 2.28 2.86
C GLU A 84 -7.21 1.64 1.49
N CYS A 85 -7.83 2.37 0.56
CA CYS A 85 -8.04 1.91 -0.82
C CYS A 85 -6.71 1.57 -1.51
N VAL A 86 -5.73 2.46 -1.42
CA VAL A 86 -4.38 2.25 -1.97
C VAL A 86 -3.70 1.03 -1.33
N ALA A 87 -3.76 0.91 0.01
CA ALA A 87 -3.16 -0.22 0.72
C ALA A 87 -3.81 -1.56 0.36
N ARG A 88 -5.13 -1.58 0.12
CA ARG A 88 -5.85 -2.77 -0.36
C ARG A 88 -5.42 -3.18 -1.76
N ALA A 89 -5.35 -2.25 -2.71
CA ALA A 89 -4.88 -2.55 -4.06
C ALA A 89 -3.44 -3.14 -4.06
N ILE A 90 -2.56 -2.61 -3.22
CA ILE A 90 -1.22 -3.18 -3.01
C ILE A 90 -1.33 -4.60 -2.44
N ALA A 91 -2.13 -4.80 -1.39
CA ALA A 91 -2.29 -6.10 -0.75
C ALA A 91 -2.84 -7.16 -1.71
N ASP A 92 -3.81 -6.82 -2.56
CA ASP A 92 -4.42 -7.73 -3.52
C ASP A 92 -3.41 -8.24 -4.54
N VAL A 93 -2.58 -7.35 -5.10
CA VAL A 93 -1.47 -7.74 -5.98
C VAL A 93 -0.47 -8.64 -5.24
N MET A 94 -0.13 -8.30 -4.00
CA MET A 94 0.84 -9.07 -3.21
C MET A 94 0.34 -10.47 -2.90
N MET A 95 -0.91 -10.61 -2.46
CA MET A 95 -1.52 -11.90 -2.15
C MET A 95 -1.69 -12.76 -3.41
N SER A 96 -2.00 -12.16 -4.56
CA SER A 96 -2.10 -12.85 -5.84
C SER A 96 -0.74 -13.36 -6.35
N SER A 97 0.36 -12.72 -5.94
CA SER A 97 1.73 -13.14 -6.28
C SER A 97 2.36 -14.15 -5.31
N GLU A 98 1.70 -14.43 -4.18
CA GLU A 98 2.13 -15.43 -3.18
C GLU A 98 1.61 -16.85 -3.53
N HIS A 99 0.79 -16.99 -4.58
CA HIS A 99 0.26 -18.23 -5.14
C HIS A 99 0.96 -18.64 -6.44
#